data_AF-A0A3L6Q535-F1
#
_entry.id   AF-A0A3L6Q535-F1
#
_cell.length_a   1.000
_cell.length_b   1.000
_cell.length_c   1.000
_cell.angle_alpha   90.00
_cell.angle_beta   90.00
_cell.angle_gamma   90.00
#
_symmetry.space_group_name_H-M   'P 1'
#
loop_
_entity.id
_entity.type
_entity.pdbx_description
1 polymer ?
#
loop_
_entity_poly.entity_id
_entity_poly.type
_entity_poly.pdbx_seq_one_letter_code
_entity_poly.pdbx_strand_id
1 'polypeptide(L)'
;MIPFATVEAAEAALGRSLTWAEAAWFRYSASTPDYCLCFHNFVILFACYTLSPLPLALLELCAPAKLTAPYKLQPRVRLSPVAFLRCYAETACVLLLLTFGPLLLIPYPVVKFSGIRTGLPLPSAGEVVAQLLAYMLMEDFLGYWFHRCLHSEWFYDKIHYVHHEFRAPMGFAAAHAHWSESLVLGFAAFVSIVIVPCHITTCWLWFAIRGAVGVEIHCG
;
A
#
# COMPACT_ATOMS: atom_id res chain seq x y z
N MET A 1 -17.39 9.20 9.44
CA MET A 1 -17.42 9.25 10.91
C MET A 1 -18.51 8.32 11.39
N ILE A 2 -18.26 7.58 12.47
CA ILE A 2 -19.32 6.86 13.18
C ILE A 2 -20.35 7.89 13.67
N PRO A 3 -21.63 7.80 13.27
CA PRO A 3 -22.65 8.79 13.62
C PRO A 3 -23.23 8.58 15.03
N PHE A 4 -22.72 7.59 15.77
CA PHE A 4 -23.27 7.15 17.04
C PHE A 4 -22.43 7.66 18.22
N ALA A 5 -23.09 8.24 19.22
CA ALA A 5 -22.41 8.75 20.43
C ALA A 5 -22.07 7.65 21.44
N THR A 6 -22.80 6.54 21.45
CA THR A 6 -22.60 5.43 22.39
C THR A 6 -22.75 4.07 21.69
N VAL A 7 -22.29 3.01 22.36
CA VAL A 7 -22.44 1.63 21.86
C VAL A 7 -23.92 1.26 21.79
N GLU A 8 -24.72 1.63 22.79
CA GLU A 8 -26.15 1.33 22.85
C GLU A 8 -26.90 1.98 21.68
N ALA A 9 -26.53 3.21 21.29
CA ALA A 9 -27.09 3.87 20.12
C ALA A 9 -26.74 3.14 18.81
N ALA A 10 -25.51 2.63 18.70
CA ALA A 10 -25.08 1.84 17.55
C ALA A 10 -25.80 0.48 17.49
N GLU A 11 -25.94 -0.21 18.63
CA GLU A 11 -26.65 -1.49 18.73
C GLU A 11 -28.14 -1.33 18.41
N ALA A 12 -28.77 -0.27 18.93
CA ALA A 12 -30.16 0.06 18.60
C ALA A 12 -30.35 0.32 17.10
N ALA A 13 -29.42 1.04 16.47
CA ALA A 13 -29.47 1.32 15.04
C ALA A 13 -29.25 0.06 14.17
N LEU A 14 -28.42 -0.88 14.64
CA LEU A 14 -28.16 -2.15 13.95
C LEU A 14 -29.22 -3.22 14.24
N GLY A 15 -30.06 -3.03 15.27
CA GLY A 15 -31.04 -4.02 15.72
C GLY A 15 -30.41 -5.27 16.34
N ARG A 16 -29.13 -5.21 16.73
CA ARG A 16 -28.37 -6.31 17.33
C ARG A 16 -27.18 -5.78 18.13
N SER A 17 -26.66 -6.58 19.05
CA SER A 17 -25.41 -6.27 19.74
C SER A 17 -24.23 -6.20 18.77
N LEU A 18 -23.24 -5.37 19.11
CA LEU A 18 -21.99 -5.29 18.36
C LEU A 18 -21.20 -6.59 18.55
N THR A 19 -20.59 -7.06 17.47
CA THR A 19 -19.53 -8.07 17.59
C THR A 19 -18.32 -7.49 18.32
N TRP A 20 -17.43 -8.34 18.83
CA TRP A 20 -16.19 -7.87 19.49
C TRP A 20 -15.36 -6.95 18.59
N ALA A 21 -15.33 -7.24 17.27
CA ALA A 21 -14.57 -6.49 16.29
C ALA A 21 -15.22 -5.13 16.02
N GLU A 22 -16.54 -5.08 15.89
CA GLU A 22 -17.29 -3.82 15.75
C GLU A 22 -17.17 -2.94 17.00
N ALA A 23 -17.19 -3.54 18.20
CA ALA A 23 -16.98 -2.81 19.44
C ALA A 23 -15.54 -2.26 19.55
N ALA A 24 -14.53 -3.04 19.13
CA ALA A 24 -13.15 -2.56 19.05
C ALA A 24 -12.99 -1.42 18.03
N TRP A 25 -13.60 -1.58 16.85
CA TRP A 25 -13.63 -0.55 15.82
C TRP A 25 -14.31 0.72 16.32
N PHE A 26 -15.45 0.60 17.00
CA PHE A 26 -16.17 1.72 17.57
C PHE A 26 -15.32 2.50 18.55
N ARG A 27 -14.69 1.82 19.53
CA ARG A 27 -13.83 2.48 20.54
C ARG A 27 -12.68 3.28 19.93
N TYR A 28 -12.11 2.76 18.84
CA TYR A 28 -11.00 3.40 18.17
C TYR A 28 -11.46 4.53 17.22
N SER A 29 -12.47 4.28 16.39
CA SER A 29 -12.90 5.22 15.35
C SER A 29 -13.84 6.32 15.83
N ALA A 30 -14.52 6.15 16.98
CA ALA A 30 -15.39 7.19 17.54
C ALA A 30 -14.64 8.46 17.96
N SER A 31 -13.37 8.33 18.39
CA SER A 31 -12.51 9.46 18.77
C SER A 31 -11.50 9.87 17.69
N THR A 32 -11.48 9.15 16.57
CA THR A 32 -10.49 9.35 15.50
C THR A 32 -11.12 10.05 14.31
N PRO A 33 -10.63 11.23 13.89
CA PRO A 33 -11.10 11.88 12.68
C PRO A 33 -10.93 10.99 11.43
N ASP A 34 -11.89 11.02 10.52
CA ASP A 34 -11.86 10.21 9.29
C ASP A 34 -10.58 10.40 8.46
N TYR A 35 -10.01 11.61 8.43
CA TYR A 35 -8.76 11.87 7.72
C TYR A 35 -7.58 11.12 8.34
N CYS A 36 -7.54 10.98 9.67
CA CYS A 36 -6.57 10.15 10.36
C CYS A 36 -6.74 8.68 9.96
N LEU A 37 -7.98 8.17 9.90
CA LEU A 37 -8.23 6.79 9.44
C LEU A 37 -7.72 6.56 8.02
N CYS A 38 -7.88 7.54 7.13
CA CYS A 38 -7.35 7.47 5.77
C CYS A 38 -5.82 7.53 5.74
N PHE A 39 -5.21 8.31 6.63
CA PHE A 39 -3.77 8.40 6.77
C PHE A 39 -3.10 7.06 7.13
N HIS A 40 -3.81 6.17 7.83
CA HIS A 40 -3.28 4.83 8.14
C HIS A 40 -2.92 4.03 6.88
N ASN A 41 -3.54 4.29 5.72
CA ASN A 41 -3.15 3.63 4.46
C ASN A 41 -1.68 3.92 4.10
N PHE A 42 -1.24 5.17 4.27
CA PHE A 42 0.15 5.57 4.00
C PHE A 42 1.12 4.95 5.01
N VAL A 43 0.73 4.92 6.30
CA VAL A 43 1.52 4.25 7.35
C VAL A 43 1.65 2.76 7.07
N ILE A 44 0.58 2.10 6.66
CA ILE A 44 0.58 0.67 6.29
C ILE A 44 1.48 0.44 5.08
N LEU A 45 1.37 1.24 4.02
CA LEU A 45 2.25 1.14 2.86
C LEU A 45 3.73 1.34 3.23
N PHE A 46 4.02 2.38 4.01
CA PHE A 46 5.37 2.63 4.51
C PHE A 46 5.91 1.44 5.30
N ALA A 47 5.09 0.89 6.21
CA ALA A 47 5.44 -0.28 6.99
C ALA A 47 5.66 -1.51 6.10
N CYS A 48 4.82 -1.77 5.10
CA CYS A 48 5.00 -2.88 4.17
C CYS A 48 6.28 -2.76 3.36
N TYR A 49 6.55 -1.61 2.74
CA TYR A 49 7.77 -1.40 1.96
C TYR A 49 9.04 -1.34 2.82
N THR A 50 8.91 -1.12 4.12
CA THR A 50 10.02 -1.21 5.07
C THR A 50 10.22 -2.64 5.55
N LEU A 51 9.16 -3.33 5.97
CA LEU A 51 9.26 -4.59 6.71
C LEU A 51 9.25 -5.83 5.82
N SER A 52 8.42 -5.86 4.76
CA SER A 52 8.31 -7.02 3.86
C SER A 52 9.64 -7.40 3.18
N PRO A 53 10.49 -6.46 2.69
CA PRO A 53 11.75 -6.84 2.05
C PRO A 53 12.88 -7.18 3.06
N LEU A 54 12.75 -6.85 4.35
CA LEU A 54 13.81 -7.05 5.35
C LEU A 54 14.29 -8.49 5.47
N PRO A 55 13.43 -9.53 5.55
CA PRO A 55 13.90 -10.91 5.70
C PRO A 55 14.82 -11.34 4.56
N LEU A 56 14.45 -11.02 3.31
CA LEU A 56 15.25 -11.37 2.14
C LEU A 56 16.50 -10.51 2.00
N ALA A 57 16.43 -9.23 2.36
CA ALA A 57 17.59 -8.35 2.41
C ALA A 57 18.63 -8.84 3.44
N LEU A 58 18.19 -9.21 4.65
CA LEU A 58 19.07 -9.77 5.69
C LEU A 58 19.65 -11.12 5.27
N LEU A 59 18.85 -11.98 4.63
CA LEU A 59 19.34 -13.24 4.09
C LEU A 59 20.44 -13.00 3.03
N GLU A 60 20.22 -12.07 2.09
CA GLU A 60 21.22 -11.75 1.06
C GLU A 60 22.48 -11.10 1.63
N LEU A 61 22.37 -10.26 2.66
CA LEU A 61 23.51 -9.55 3.25
C LEU A 61 24.33 -10.42 4.20
N CYS A 62 23.68 -11.32 4.95
CA CYS A 62 24.34 -12.09 6.01
C CYS A 62 24.70 -13.52 5.60
N ALA A 63 23.96 -14.16 4.70
CA ALA A 63 24.21 -15.56 4.34
C ALA A 63 25.39 -15.71 3.36
N PRO A 64 26.12 -16.85 3.39
CA PRO A 64 27.07 -17.18 2.35
C PRO A 64 26.42 -17.21 0.96
N ALA A 65 27.12 -16.70 -0.06
CA ALA A 65 26.58 -16.61 -1.43
C ALA A 65 26.10 -17.97 -1.97
N LYS A 66 26.76 -19.06 -1.58
CA LYS A 66 26.39 -20.43 -1.99
C LYS A 66 24.97 -20.83 -1.58
N LEU A 67 24.42 -20.26 -0.51
CA LEU A 67 23.06 -20.56 -0.04
C LEU A 67 21.99 -19.76 -0.77
N THR A 68 22.31 -18.55 -1.24
CA THR A 68 21.33 -17.64 -1.84
C THR A 68 21.40 -17.61 -3.37
N ALA A 69 22.60 -17.70 -3.95
CA ALA A 69 22.79 -17.61 -5.40
C ALA A 69 21.96 -18.59 -6.24
N PRO A 70 21.72 -19.86 -5.84
CA PRO A 70 20.89 -20.78 -6.63
C PRO A 70 19.43 -20.33 -6.77
N TYR A 71 18.94 -19.48 -5.87
CA TYR A 71 17.55 -19.00 -5.86
C TYR A 71 17.39 -17.63 -6.49
N LYS A 72 18.49 -16.94 -6.85
CA LYS A 72 18.43 -15.62 -7.48
C LYS A 72 18.24 -15.73 -8.99
N LEU A 73 17.38 -14.89 -9.57
CA LEU A 73 17.31 -14.72 -11.03
C LEU A 73 18.63 -14.26 -11.66
N GLN A 74 19.40 -13.43 -10.94
CA GLN A 74 20.71 -12.92 -11.39
C GLN A 74 21.83 -13.41 -10.45
N PRO A 75 22.26 -14.68 -10.55
CA PRO A 75 23.17 -15.32 -9.59
C PRO A 75 24.60 -14.74 -9.61
N ARG A 76 24.96 -14.01 -10.67
CA ARG A 76 26.28 -13.37 -10.82
C ARG A 76 26.36 -11.96 -10.22
N VAL A 77 25.24 -11.42 -9.77
CA VAL A 77 25.18 -10.05 -9.23
C VAL A 77 24.79 -10.11 -7.75
N ARG A 78 25.61 -9.48 -6.92
CA ARG A 78 25.35 -9.31 -5.49
C ARG A 78 25.50 -7.85 -5.13
N LEU A 79 24.45 -7.28 -4.57
CA LEU A 79 24.44 -5.88 -4.18
C LEU A 79 25.18 -5.71 -2.85
N SER A 80 25.86 -4.57 -2.69
CA SER A 80 26.58 -4.24 -1.46
C SER A 80 25.61 -3.76 -0.37
N PRO A 81 25.96 -3.86 0.93
CA PRO A 81 25.16 -3.28 2.01
C PRO A 81 24.85 -1.79 1.78
N VAL A 82 25.79 -1.04 1.20
CA VAL A 82 25.62 0.38 0.85
C VAL A 82 24.51 0.56 -0.21
N ALA A 83 24.44 -0.32 -1.21
CA ALA A 83 23.37 -0.27 -2.22
C ALA A 83 21.99 -0.52 -1.60
N PHE A 84 21.87 -1.49 -0.69
CA PHE A 84 20.64 -1.74 0.06
C PHE A 84 20.22 -0.52 0.89
N LEU A 85 21.16 0.04 1.66
CA LEU A 85 20.89 1.22 2.50
C LEU A 85 20.50 2.44 1.67
N ARG A 86 21.16 2.67 0.53
CA ARG A 86 20.85 3.78 -0.37
C ARG A 86 19.44 3.64 -0.95
N CYS A 87 19.13 2.47 -1.52
CA CYS A 87 17.81 2.17 -2.07
C CYS A 87 16.70 2.37 -1.04
N TYR A 88 16.89 1.84 0.18
CA TYR A 88 15.93 2.02 1.27
C TYR A 88 15.81 3.48 1.70
N ALA A 89 16.91 4.22 1.86
CA ALA A 89 16.86 5.61 2.29
C ALA A 89 16.13 6.50 1.26
N GLU A 90 16.40 6.30 -0.03
CA GLU A 90 15.73 7.03 -1.12
C GLU A 90 14.24 6.67 -1.20
N THR A 91 13.91 5.37 -1.11
CA THR A 91 12.53 4.88 -1.04
C THR A 91 11.78 5.45 0.17
N ALA A 92 12.38 5.38 1.36
CA ALA A 92 11.79 5.89 2.59
C ALA A 92 11.56 7.40 2.52
N CYS A 93 12.50 8.17 1.94
CA CYS A 93 12.34 9.60 1.71
C CYS A 93 11.11 9.90 0.84
N VAL A 94 10.97 9.19 -0.29
CA VAL A 94 9.82 9.33 -1.19
C VAL A 94 8.52 8.92 -0.49
N LEU A 95 8.49 7.79 0.20
CA LEU A 95 7.30 7.33 0.92
C LEU A 95 6.92 8.28 2.07
N LEU A 96 7.87 8.85 2.80
CA LEU A 96 7.60 9.87 3.83
C LEU A 96 7.06 11.15 3.20
N LEU A 97 7.63 11.61 2.08
CA LEU A 97 7.10 12.74 1.32
C LEU A 97 5.66 12.49 0.88
N LEU A 98 5.36 11.29 0.39
CA LEU A 98 4.01 10.87 0.00
C LEU A 98 3.10 10.56 1.19
N THR A 99 3.63 10.41 2.39
CA THR A 99 2.85 10.23 3.62
C THR A 99 2.45 11.61 4.15
N PHE A 100 3.41 12.51 4.33
CA PHE A 100 3.18 13.84 4.89
C PHE A 100 2.69 14.88 3.87
N GLY A 101 2.99 14.72 2.58
CA GLY A 101 2.51 15.60 1.52
C GLY A 101 0.98 15.61 1.42
N PRO A 102 0.31 14.44 1.35
CA PRO A 102 -1.14 14.33 1.44
C PRO A 102 -1.77 14.87 2.72
N LEU A 103 -1.12 14.73 3.88
CA LEU A 103 -1.59 15.37 5.13
C LEU A 103 -1.70 16.89 4.99
N LEU A 104 -0.88 17.49 4.14
CA LEU A 104 -0.86 18.93 3.87
C LEU A 104 -1.75 19.34 2.69
N LEU A 105 -2.06 18.41 1.76
CA LEU A 105 -2.58 18.77 0.43
C LEU A 105 -3.80 17.97 -0.06
N ILE A 106 -4.10 16.77 0.46
CA ILE A 106 -5.33 16.05 0.06
C ILE A 106 -6.50 16.64 0.88
N PRO A 107 -7.43 17.36 0.24
CA PRO A 107 -8.59 17.85 0.96
C PRO A 107 -9.42 16.64 1.38
N TYR A 108 -9.77 16.56 2.66
CA TYR A 108 -10.80 15.67 3.21
C TYR A 108 -12.04 15.44 2.29
N PRO A 109 -12.49 16.42 1.48
CA PRO A 109 -13.45 16.20 0.41
C PRO A 109 -13.20 14.98 -0.50
N VAL A 110 -11.98 14.71 -0.94
CA VAL A 110 -11.67 13.59 -1.85
C VAL A 110 -12.00 12.23 -1.21
N VAL A 111 -11.74 12.10 0.08
CA VAL A 111 -12.12 10.93 0.89
C VAL A 111 -13.64 10.79 1.01
N LYS A 112 -14.37 11.90 1.11
CA LYS A 112 -15.84 11.85 1.12
C LYS A 112 -16.41 11.47 -0.26
N PHE A 113 -15.78 11.92 -1.33
CA PHE A 113 -16.21 11.61 -2.70
C PHE A 113 -15.95 10.16 -3.11
N SER A 114 -14.98 9.47 -2.51
CA SER A 114 -14.66 8.07 -2.85
C SER A 114 -15.66 7.04 -2.30
N GLY A 115 -16.62 7.45 -1.47
CA GLY A 115 -17.61 6.54 -0.89
C GLY A 115 -17.05 5.57 0.16
N ILE A 116 -15.80 5.77 0.61
CA ILE A 116 -15.17 4.93 1.63
C ILE A 116 -15.96 5.03 2.94
N ARG A 117 -16.36 3.87 3.46
CA ARG A 117 -17.11 3.76 4.71
C ARG A 117 -16.14 3.66 5.89
N THR A 118 -16.35 4.46 6.93
CA THR A 118 -15.61 4.35 8.20
C THR A 118 -16.49 3.91 9.37
N GLY A 119 -17.79 3.74 9.11
CA GLY A 119 -18.80 3.46 10.14
C GLY A 119 -19.15 1.97 10.27
N LEU A 120 -20.13 1.69 11.12
CA LEU A 120 -20.70 0.36 11.30
C LEU A 120 -21.84 0.08 10.30
N PRO A 121 -22.15 -1.19 10.00
CA PRO A 121 -21.44 -2.40 10.44
C PRO A 121 -20.11 -2.60 9.69
N LEU A 122 -19.21 -3.39 10.28
CA LEU A 122 -17.98 -3.82 9.59
C LEU A 122 -18.33 -4.67 8.35
N PRO A 123 -17.47 -4.69 7.31
CA PRO A 123 -17.75 -5.45 6.10
C PRO A 123 -17.75 -6.95 6.41
N SER A 124 -18.65 -7.69 5.75
CA SER A 124 -18.65 -9.15 5.84
C SER A 124 -17.40 -9.74 5.16
N ALA A 125 -16.99 -10.95 5.54
CA ALA A 125 -15.86 -11.61 4.88
C ALA A 125 -16.08 -11.78 3.35
N GLY A 126 -17.31 -12.08 2.93
CA GLY A 126 -17.66 -12.18 1.50
C GLY A 126 -17.54 -10.84 0.77
N GLU A 127 -17.94 -9.73 1.42
CA GLU A 127 -17.74 -8.37 0.89
C GLU A 127 -16.26 -8.05 0.72
N VAL A 128 -15.45 -8.31 1.76
CA VAL A 128 -13.99 -8.09 1.74
C VAL A 128 -13.35 -8.89 0.61
N VAL A 129 -13.65 -10.18 0.48
CA VAL A 129 -13.07 -11.04 -0.57
C VAL A 129 -13.48 -10.55 -1.96
N ALA A 130 -14.75 -10.23 -2.18
CA ALA A 130 -15.22 -9.73 -3.47
C ALA A 130 -14.53 -8.41 -3.86
N GLN A 131 -14.38 -7.49 -2.90
CA GLN A 131 -13.67 -6.21 -3.10
C GLN A 131 -12.19 -6.43 -3.40
N LEU A 132 -11.50 -7.28 -2.64
CA LEU A 132 -10.08 -7.59 -2.89
C LEU A 132 -9.86 -8.20 -4.28
N LEU A 133 -10.71 -9.14 -4.71
CA LEU A 133 -10.64 -9.71 -6.06
C LEU A 133 -10.85 -8.65 -7.14
N ALA A 134 -11.83 -7.77 -6.96
CA ALA A 134 -12.07 -6.65 -7.86
C ALA A 134 -10.85 -5.73 -7.93
N TYR A 135 -10.24 -5.40 -6.79
CA TYR A 135 -9.05 -4.54 -6.73
C TYR A 135 -7.83 -5.17 -7.38
N MET A 136 -7.60 -6.47 -7.19
CA MET A 136 -6.52 -7.19 -7.86
C MET A 136 -6.66 -7.14 -9.38
N LEU A 137 -7.86 -7.39 -9.91
CA LEU A 137 -8.10 -7.36 -11.37
C LEU A 137 -7.97 -5.94 -11.95
N MET A 138 -8.52 -4.94 -11.26
CA MET A 138 -8.47 -3.55 -11.73
C MET A 138 -7.05 -2.97 -11.65
N GLU A 139 -6.32 -3.26 -10.56
CA GLU A 139 -4.96 -2.76 -10.39
C GLU A 139 -3.98 -3.45 -11.32
N ASP A 140 -4.14 -4.75 -11.59
CA ASP A 140 -3.36 -5.45 -12.62
C ASP A 140 -3.58 -4.83 -14.00
N PHE A 141 -4.85 -4.62 -14.39
CA PHE A 141 -5.20 -4.03 -15.68
C PHE A 141 -4.69 -2.58 -15.83
N LEU A 142 -5.03 -1.70 -14.87
CA LEU A 142 -4.64 -0.28 -14.92
C LEU A 142 -3.14 -0.12 -14.71
N GLY A 143 -2.56 -0.89 -13.80
CA GLY A 143 -1.14 -0.93 -13.50
C GLY A 143 -0.34 -1.32 -14.73
N TYR A 144 -0.75 -2.35 -15.48
CA TYR A 144 -0.12 -2.72 -16.74
C TYR A 144 -0.07 -1.55 -17.73
N TRP A 145 -1.20 -0.87 -17.96
CA TRP A 145 -1.24 0.23 -18.93
C TRP A 145 -0.45 1.45 -18.47
N PHE A 146 -0.52 1.81 -17.19
CA PHE A 146 0.28 2.91 -16.66
C PHE A 146 1.77 2.59 -16.68
N HIS A 147 2.16 1.38 -16.30
CA HIS A 147 3.56 0.95 -16.36
C HIS A 147 4.07 0.92 -17.80
N ARG A 148 3.26 0.43 -18.75
CA ARG A 148 3.60 0.48 -20.18
C ARG A 148 3.77 1.92 -20.68
N CYS A 149 2.92 2.86 -20.23
CA CYS A 149 3.07 4.28 -20.55
C CYS A 149 4.36 4.88 -19.96
N LEU A 150 4.71 4.49 -18.73
CA LEU A 150 5.95 4.92 -18.06
C LEU A 150 7.21 4.46 -18.80
N HIS A 151 7.11 3.38 -19.58
CA HIS A 151 8.18 2.90 -20.46
C HIS A 151 8.27 3.59 -21.82
N SER A 152 7.42 4.57 -22.13
CA SER A 152 7.64 5.43 -23.30
C SER A 152 8.85 6.34 -23.09
N GLU A 153 9.53 6.74 -24.18
CA GLU A 153 10.80 7.48 -24.15
C GLU A 153 10.78 8.66 -23.17
N TRP A 154 9.76 9.52 -23.25
CA TRP A 154 9.67 10.70 -22.40
C TRP A 154 9.47 10.35 -20.92
N PHE A 155 8.53 9.46 -20.59
CA PHE A 155 8.28 9.11 -19.19
C PHE A 155 9.44 8.32 -18.59
N TYR A 156 10.09 7.49 -19.39
CA TYR A 156 11.24 6.71 -18.96
C TYR A 156 12.37 7.63 -18.53
N ASP A 157 12.79 8.52 -19.44
CA ASP A 157 13.93 9.41 -19.21
C ASP A 157 13.69 10.43 -18.09
N LYS A 158 12.43 10.77 -17.81
CA LYS A 158 12.09 11.78 -16.80
C LYS A 158 11.86 11.20 -15.42
N ILE A 159 11.17 10.07 -15.31
CA ILE A 159 10.70 9.57 -14.02
C ILE A 159 10.92 8.07 -13.82
N HIS A 160 10.75 7.24 -14.85
CA HIS A 160 10.81 5.78 -14.68
C HIS A 160 12.24 5.23 -14.60
N TYR A 161 13.24 5.95 -15.10
CA TYR A 161 14.64 5.51 -15.03
C TYR A 161 15.12 5.31 -13.59
N VAL A 162 14.55 6.07 -12.62
CA VAL A 162 14.86 5.92 -11.19
C VAL A 162 14.47 4.53 -10.71
N HIS A 163 13.28 4.06 -11.12
CA HIS A 163 12.81 2.73 -10.78
C HIS A 163 13.69 1.61 -11.34
N HIS A 164 14.27 1.82 -12.53
CA HIS A 164 15.19 0.88 -13.17
C HIS A 164 16.67 1.07 -12.78
N GLU A 165 16.98 1.91 -11.79
CA GLU A 165 18.35 2.13 -11.33
C GLU A 165 18.98 0.83 -10.78
N PHE A 166 18.21 0.09 -9.98
CA PHE A 166 18.62 -1.19 -9.40
C PHE A 166 18.15 -2.36 -10.28
N ARG A 167 18.96 -2.70 -11.29
CA ARG A 167 18.62 -3.78 -12.25
C ARG A 167 18.67 -5.19 -11.66
N ALA A 168 19.40 -5.38 -10.56
CA ALA A 168 19.43 -6.65 -9.86
C ALA A 168 18.25 -6.72 -8.90
N PRO A 169 17.45 -7.80 -8.91
CA PRO A 169 16.29 -7.93 -8.04
C PRO A 169 16.66 -7.72 -6.57
N MET A 170 15.88 -6.87 -5.92
CA MET A 170 15.94 -6.59 -4.49
C MET A 170 14.58 -6.03 -4.04
N GLY A 171 14.02 -6.58 -2.96
CA GLY A 171 12.67 -6.21 -2.54
C GLY A 171 12.47 -4.73 -2.22
N PHE A 172 13.51 -4.03 -1.73
CA PHE A 172 13.44 -2.58 -1.50
C PHE A 172 13.31 -1.75 -2.79
N ALA A 173 13.76 -2.28 -3.94
CA ALA A 173 13.59 -1.58 -5.23
C ALA A 173 12.12 -1.48 -5.66
N ALA A 174 11.21 -2.27 -5.07
CA ALA A 174 9.80 -2.26 -5.39
C ALA A 174 9.12 -0.89 -5.23
N ALA A 175 9.61 -0.06 -4.31
CA ALA A 175 9.13 1.31 -4.11
C ALA A 175 10.23 2.36 -4.34
N HIS A 176 11.40 1.95 -4.84
CA HIS A 176 12.42 2.88 -5.30
C HIS A 176 11.96 3.46 -6.63
N ALA A 177 11.43 4.68 -6.60
CA ALA A 177 10.87 5.33 -7.78
C ALA A 177 10.86 6.85 -7.60
N HIS A 178 10.70 7.57 -8.70
CA HIS A 178 10.43 9.00 -8.63
C HIS A 178 9.06 9.25 -7.96
N TRP A 179 8.92 10.28 -7.13
CA TRP A 179 7.69 10.54 -6.37
C TRP A 179 6.44 10.64 -7.26
N SER A 180 6.57 11.19 -8.47
CA SER A 180 5.46 11.32 -9.40
C SER A 180 5.05 9.98 -10.02
N GLU A 181 6.00 9.07 -10.25
CA GLU A 181 5.70 7.71 -10.68
C GLU A 181 4.91 6.97 -9.60
N SER A 182 5.32 7.11 -8.34
CA SER A 182 4.57 6.54 -7.22
C SER A 182 3.13 7.05 -7.16
N LEU A 183 2.87 8.31 -7.51
CA LEU A 183 1.51 8.85 -7.64
C LEU A 183 0.75 8.27 -8.83
N VAL A 184 1.39 8.12 -9.99
CA VAL A 184 0.77 7.53 -11.19
C VAL A 184 0.37 6.07 -10.94
N LEU A 185 1.26 5.27 -10.37
CA LEU A 185 0.95 3.87 -10.04
C LEU A 185 -0.02 3.77 -8.86
N GLY A 186 0.10 4.64 -7.86
CA GLY A 186 -0.85 4.73 -6.75
C GLY A 186 -2.26 5.13 -7.20
N PHE A 187 -2.38 5.89 -8.28
CA PHE A 187 -3.66 6.28 -8.86
C PHE A 187 -4.47 5.06 -9.36
N ALA A 188 -3.81 4.03 -9.92
CA ALA A 188 -4.50 2.78 -10.30
C ALA A 188 -5.21 2.15 -9.09
N ALA A 189 -4.50 1.99 -7.98
CA ALA A 189 -5.07 1.44 -6.74
C ALA A 189 -6.20 2.31 -6.16
N PHE A 190 -6.05 3.64 -6.23
CA PHE A 190 -7.07 4.57 -5.75
C PHE A 190 -8.34 4.55 -6.59
N VAL A 191 -8.20 4.53 -7.93
CA VAL A 191 -9.35 4.44 -8.85
C VAL A 191 -10.16 3.17 -8.61
N SER A 192 -9.49 2.03 -8.36
CA SER A 192 -10.18 0.78 -8.02
C SER A 192 -11.11 0.92 -6.81
N ILE A 193 -10.68 1.66 -5.78
CA ILE A 193 -11.49 1.93 -4.58
C ILE A 193 -12.65 2.89 -4.89
N VAL A 194 -12.45 3.89 -5.74
CA VAL A 194 -13.54 4.81 -6.13
C VAL A 194 -14.62 4.09 -6.95
N ILE A 195 -14.22 3.16 -7.83
CA ILE A 195 -15.16 2.38 -8.65
C ILE A 195 -15.93 1.38 -7.79
N VAL A 196 -15.25 0.72 -6.84
CA VAL A 196 -15.88 -0.22 -5.89
C VAL A 196 -15.59 0.26 -4.47
N PRO A 197 -16.38 1.19 -3.92
CA PRO A 197 -16.17 1.70 -2.56
C PRO A 197 -16.26 0.59 -1.52
N CYS A 198 -15.37 0.64 -0.54
CA CYS A 198 -15.32 -0.33 0.55
C CYS A 198 -15.27 0.33 1.93
N HIS A 199 -15.20 -0.50 2.97
CA HIS A 199 -14.87 -0.03 4.30
C HIS A 199 -13.37 0.27 4.41
N ILE A 200 -12.98 1.27 5.21
CA ILE A 200 -11.59 1.70 5.39
C ILE A 200 -10.67 0.56 5.87
N THR A 201 -11.20 -0.40 6.63
CA THR A 201 -10.44 -1.60 7.03
C THR A 201 -10.13 -2.51 5.84
N THR A 202 -11.00 -2.57 4.84
CA THR A 202 -10.72 -3.26 3.57
C THR A 202 -9.65 -2.50 2.79
N CYS A 203 -9.68 -1.16 2.77
CA CYS A 203 -8.58 -0.38 2.18
C CYS A 203 -7.24 -0.74 2.83
N TRP A 204 -7.18 -0.74 4.17
CA TRP A 204 -5.97 -1.09 4.92
C TRP A 204 -5.44 -2.47 4.57
N LEU A 205 -6.33 -3.47 4.51
CA LEU A 205 -5.98 -4.82 4.10
C LEU A 205 -5.48 -4.87 2.66
N TRP A 206 -6.16 -4.17 1.74
CA TRP A 206 -5.79 -4.08 0.33
C TRP A 206 -4.39 -3.49 0.16
N PHE A 207 -4.10 -2.35 0.77
CA PHE A 207 -2.78 -1.72 0.68
C PHE A 207 -1.67 -2.54 1.34
N ALA A 208 -1.98 -3.29 2.40
CA ALA A 208 -1.03 -4.23 2.99
C ALA A 208 -0.68 -5.38 2.03
N ILE A 209 -1.71 -6.00 1.43
CA ILE A 209 -1.52 -7.08 0.43
C ILE A 209 -0.76 -6.55 -0.78
N ARG A 210 -1.19 -5.41 -1.33
CA ARG A 210 -0.56 -4.77 -2.49
C ARG A 210 0.90 -4.40 -2.23
N GLY A 211 1.23 -3.88 -1.05
CA GLY A 211 2.60 -3.60 -0.65
C GLY A 211 3.46 -4.88 -0.62
N ALA A 212 2.93 -5.95 -0.03
CA ALA A 212 3.63 -7.24 0.05
C ALA A 212 3.84 -7.89 -1.34
N VAL A 213 2.81 -7.91 -2.18
CA VAL A 213 2.88 -8.44 -3.56
C VAL A 213 3.85 -7.61 -4.40
N GLY A 214 3.80 -6.27 -4.29
CA GLY A 214 4.74 -5.38 -4.97
C GLY A 214 6.19 -5.68 -4.58
N VAL A 215 6.45 -6.02 -3.31
CA VAL A 215 7.79 -6.46 -2.89
C VAL A 215 8.14 -7.82 -3.50
N GLU A 216 7.22 -8.78 -3.44
CA GLU A 216 7.41 -10.15 -3.94
C GLU A 216 7.85 -10.19 -5.41
N ILE A 217 7.19 -9.45 -6.29
CA ILE A 217 7.52 -9.40 -7.73
C ILE A 217 8.91 -8.80 -8.02
N HIS A 218 9.53 -8.10 -7.04
CA HIS A 218 10.88 -7.53 -7.15
C HIS A 218 11.96 -8.34 -6.42
N CYS A 219 11.59 -9.42 -5.72
CA CYS A 219 12.54 -10.20 -4.92
C CYS A 219 13.40 -11.18 -5.73
N GLY A 220 12.98 -11.51 -6.96
CA GLY A 220 13.76 -12.21 -7.98
C GLY A 220 14.20 -13.63 -7.63
#